data_AF-A0A0P9T6J4-F1
#
_entry.id   AF-A0A0P9T6J4-F1
#
_cell.length_a   1.000
_cell.length_b   1.000
_cell.length_c   1.000
_cell.angle_alpha   90.00
_cell.angle_beta   90.00
_cell.angle_gamma   90.00
#
_symmetry.space_group_name_H-M   'P 1'
#
loop_
_entity.id
_entity.type
_entity.pdbx_description
1 polymer ?
#
loop_
_entity_poly.entity_id
_entity_poly.type
_entity_poly.pdbx_seq_one_letter_code
_entity_poly.pdbx_strand_id
1 'polypeptide(L)' 'MNEHSNSLLSQILAEQVKQTELMRLMTEQQTLLIEALSEEEPEDPDAPPQTYLDGTPCL' A
#
# COMPACT_ATOMS: atom_id res chain seq x y z
N MET A 1 41.69 -10.01 -13.61
CA MET A 1 40.50 -9.45 -14.31
C MET A 1 39.20 -10.10 -13.85
N ASN A 2 39.16 -11.39 -13.51
CA ASN A 2 37.94 -12.08 -13.04
C ASN A 2 37.52 -11.70 -11.60
N GLU A 3 38.48 -11.48 -10.70
CA GLU A 3 38.20 -11.15 -9.29
C GLU A 3 37.56 -9.76 -9.11
N HIS A 4 37.99 -8.77 -9.90
CA HIS A 4 37.37 -7.45 -9.90
C HIS A 4 35.92 -7.51 -10.40
N SER A 5 35.66 -8.28 -11.46
CA SER A 5 34.31 -8.49 -11.99
C SER A 5 33.42 -9.19 -10.95
N ASN A 6 33.92 -10.21 -10.26
CA ASN A 6 33.18 -10.90 -9.19
C ASN A 6 32.90 -9.99 -7.98
N SER A 7 33.85 -9.13 -7.62
CA SER A 7 33.66 -8.12 -6.56
C SER A 7 32.57 -7.11 -6.94
N LEU A 8 32.60 -6.60 -8.16
CA LEU A 8 31.57 -5.69 -8.66
C LEU A 8 30.20 -6.36 -8.72
N LEU A 9 30.13 -7.60 -9.20
CA LEU A 9 28.88 -8.36 -9.24
C LEU A 9 28.28 -8.57 -7.85
N SER A 10 29.13 -8.85 -6.86
CA SER A 10 28.73 -9.02 -5.46
C SER A 10 28.19 -7.72 -4.86
N GLN A 11 28.80 -6.58 -5.19
CA GLN A 11 28.33 -5.26 -4.77
C GLN A 11 26.97 -4.92 -5.39
N ILE A 12 26.80 -5.20 -6.69
CA ILE A 12 25.52 -5.00 -7.39
C ILE A 12 24.45 -5.87 -6.76
N LEU A 13 24.73 -7.15 -6.49
CA LEU A 13 23.77 -8.06 -5.86
C LEU A 13 23.38 -7.57 -4.46
N ALA A 14 24.35 -7.13 -3.65
CA ALA A 14 24.06 -6.58 -2.33
C ALA A 14 23.15 -5.35 -2.40
N GLU A 15 23.34 -4.48 -3.40
CA GLU A 15 22.49 -3.30 -3.58
C GLU A 15 21.10 -3.67 -4.10
N GLN A 16 20.99 -4.66 -4.99
CA GLN A 16 19.70 -5.18 -5.45
C GLN A 16 18.88 -5.79 -4.30
N VAL A 17 19.52 -6.50 -3.37
CA VAL A 17 18.86 -7.04 -2.17
C VAL A 17 18.31 -5.91 -1.30
N LYS A 18 19.11 -4.86 -1.04
CA LYS A 18 18.66 -3.68 -0.28
C LYS A 18 17.49 -2.96 -0.95
N GLN A 19 17.57 -2.77 -2.27
CA GLN A 19 16.49 -2.14 -3.04
C GLN A 19 15.20 -2.95 -3.00
N THR A 20 15.31 -4.27 -3.09
CA THR A 20 14.15 -5.18 -2.99
C THR A 20 13.52 -5.11 -1.60
N GLU A 21 14.33 -5.08 -0.54
CA GLU A 21 13.83 -4.95 0.83
C GLU A 21 13.15 -3.58 1.04
N LEU A 22 13.74 -2.51 0.50
CA LEU A 22 13.14 -1.19 0.56
C LEU A 22 11.77 -1.14 -0.15
N MET A 23 11.67 -1.77 -1.34
CA MET A 23 10.40 -1.89 -2.04
C MET A 23 9.35 -2.65 -1.20
N ARG A 24 9.76 -3.75 -0.56
CA ARG A 24 8.87 -4.53 0.31
C ARG A 24 8.33 -3.68 1.46
N LEU A 25 9.19 -2.93 2.14
CA LEU A 25 8.81 -2.02 3.22
C LEU A 25 7.85 -0.91 2.73
N MET A 26 8.11 -0.34 1.54
CA MET A 26 7.21 0.63 0.94
C MET A 26 5.82 0.05 0.67
N THR A 27 5.74 -1.18 0.16
CA THR A 27 4.47 -1.86 -0.06
C THR A 27 3.73 -2.11 1.25
N GLU A 28 4.41 -2.57 2.30
CA GLU A 28 3.82 -2.76 3.63
C GLU A 28 3.22 -1.44 4.17
N GLN A 29 3.95 -0.32 4.03
CA GLN A 29 3.47 1.00 4.45
C GLN A 29 2.27 1.47 3.61
N GLN A 30 2.28 1.21 2.29
CA GLN A 30 1.17 1.56 1.41
C GLN A 30 -0.10 0.76 1.77
N THR A 31 0.03 -0.52 2.13
CA THR A 31 -1.10 -1.32 2.61
C THR A 31 -1.71 -0.73 3.87
N LEU A 32 -0.89 -0.39 4.88
CA LEU A 32 -1.38 0.26 6.10
C LEU A 32 -2.07 1.59 5.83
N LEU A 33 -1.55 2.39 4.90
CA LEU A 33 -2.17 3.65 4.50
C LEU A 33 -3.53 3.42 3.82
N ILE A 34 -3.63 2.41 2.94
CA ILE A 34 -4.89 2.05 2.30
C ILE A 34 -5.90 1.61 3.35
N GLU A 35 -5.49 0.75 4.29
CA GLU A 35 -6.35 0.29 5.38
C GLU A 35 -6.89 1.47 6.18
N ALA A 36 -6.02 2.38 6.63
CA ALA A 36 -6.40 3.58 7.38
C ALA A 36 -7.32 4.53 6.60
N LEU A 37 -7.20 4.61 5.27
CA LEU A 37 -8.08 5.40 4.42
C LEU A 37 -9.38 4.68 4.06
N SER A 38 -9.40 3.34 4.15
CA SER A 38 -10.56 2.50 3.82
C SER A 38 -11.46 2.20 5.01
N GLU A 39 -10.98 2.45 6.23
CA GLU A 39 -11.83 2.48 7.41
C GLU A 39 -13.00 3.44 7.10
N GLU A 40 -14.22 2.89 7.05
CA GLU A 40 -15.43 3.66 6.78
C GLU A 40 -15.44 4.86 7.71
N GLU A 41 -15.41 6.07 7.12
CA GLU A 41 -15.69 7.28 7.88
C GLU A 41 -17.04 7.06 8.59
N PRO A 42 -17.14 7.43 9.87
CA PRO A 42 -18.42 7.33 10.57
C PRO A 42 -19.48 8.04 9.72
N GLU A 43 -20.61 7.36 9.46
CA GLU A 43 -21.72 7.95 8.73
C GLU A 43 -21.99 9.34 9.31
N ASP A 44 -21.89 10.37 8.46
CA ASP A 44 -22.16 11.75 8.86
C ASP A 44 -23.60 11.78 9.43
N PRO A 45 -23.78 12.18 10.70
CA PRO A 45 -25.10 12.20 11.33
C PRO A 45 -26.08 13.16 10.63
N ASP A 46 -25.56 14.09 9.82
CA ASP A 46 -26.35 15.00 8.99
C ASP A 46 -26.51 14.49 7.53
N ALA A 47 -25.97 13.33 7.19
CA ALA A 47 -26.14 12.74 5.86
C ALA A 47 -27.61 12.44 5.57
N PRO A 48 -28.08 12.73 4.34
CA PRO A 48 -29.44 12.37 3.95
C PRO A 48 -29.59 10.83 3.93
N PRO A 49 -30.77 10.31 4.31
CA PRO A 49 -31.03 8.87 4.30
C PRO A 49 -30.85 8.30 2.89
N GLN A 50 -30.07 7.22 2.79
CA GLN A 50 -29.78 6.54 1.52
C GLN A 50 -30.91 5.61 1.07
N THR A 51 -31.91 5.38 1.93
CA THR A 51 -33.07 4.55 1.65
C THR A 51 -34.36 5.24 2.08
N TYR A 52 -35.44 5.02 1.33
CA TYR A 52 -36.79 5.38 1.72
C TYR A 52 -37.27 4.52 2.91
N LEU A 53 -38.41 4.88 3.51
CA LEU A 53 -38.99 4.17 4.66
C LEU A 53 -39.36 2.70 4.38
N ASP A 54 -39.50 2.32 3.11
CA ASP A 54 -39.76 0.95 2.66
C ASP A 54 -38.47 0.16 2.34
N GLY A 55 -37.30 0.77 2.53
CA GLY A 55 -35.99 0.18 2.26
C GLY A 55 -35.53 0.28 0.80
N THR A 56 -36.30 0.90 -0.09
CA THR A 56 -35.83 1.15 -1.46
C THR A 56 -34.74 2.22 -1.48
N PRO A 57 -33.69 2.10 -2.33
CA PRO A 57 -32.61 3.08 -2.38
C PRO A 57 -33.08 4.43 -2.94
N CYS A 58 -32.57 5.51 -2.37
CA CYS A 58 -32.71 6.86 -2.91
C CYS A 58 -31.84 6.97 -4.17
N LEU A 59 -32.45 7.02 -5.35
CA LEU A 59 -31.76 7.25 -6.64
C LEU A 59 -31.26 8.69 -6.79
#